data_AF-A0A485M1Q4-F1
#
_entry.id   AF-A0A485M1Q4-F1
#
_cell.length_a   1.000
_cell.length_b   1.000
_cell.length_c   1.000
_cell.angle_alpha   90.00
_cell.angle_beta   90.00
_cell.angle_gamma   90.00
#
_symmetry.space_group_name_H-M   'P 1'
#
loop_
_entity.id
_entity.type
_entity.pdbx_description
1 polymer ?
#
loop_
_entity_poly.entity_id
_entity_poly.type
_entity_poly.pdbx_seq_one_letter_code
_entity_poly.pdbx_strand_id
1 'polypeptide(L)'
;MKNNGTDSARNLFQTIQAMSVSEKLDLARKGSKEARSILIRDANKLVQLAVIQSPKITEGEVLMIASNRQINEEVLKHIAINREWLKNYQIRVALANNPKTPLPEALKQVAYLKVRELTQLAKSKSVARALTVAAEQRLKQVKK
;
A
#
# COMPACT_ATOMS: atom_id res chain seq x y z
N MET A 1 3.96 35.65 36.94
CA MET A 1 2.64 35.72 36.29
C MET A 1 2.46 34.47 35.44
N LYS A 2 1.31 33.80 35.60
CA LYS A 2 1.00 32.48 35.05
C LYS A 2 0.85 32.55 33.53
N ASN A 3 1.67 31.82 32.77
CA ASN A 3 1.39 31.55 31.36
C ASN A 3 0.59 30.25 31.25
N ASN A 4 -0.69 30.31 31.61
CA ASN A 4 -1.67 29.30 31.23
C ASN A 4 -2.22 29.68 29.85
N GLY A 5 -1.46 29.33 28.81
CA GLY A 5 -1.90 29.43 27.42
C GLY A 5 -2.32 28.05 26.93
N THR A 6 -3.57 27.66 27.19
CA THR A 6 -4.31 26.60 26.48
C THR A 6 -3.47 25.48 25.86
N ASP A 7 -3.10 24.47 26.68
CA ASP A 7 -2.76 23.14 26.18
C ASP A 7 -4.03 22.50 25.59
N SER A 8 -4.41 22.91 24.38
CA SER A 8 -5.33 22.14 23.57
C SER A 8 -4.67 20.79 23.32
N ALA A 9 -5.20 19.73 23.91
CA ALA A 9 -4.72 18.36 23.73
C ALA A 9 -4.57 18.08 22.23
N ARG A 10 -3.32 18.07 21.74
CA ARG A 10 -3.05 17.80 20.32
C ARG A 10 -3.58 16.41 20.00
N ASN A 11 -4.42 16.32 18.97
CA ASN A 11 -4.83 15.01 18.49
C ASN A 11 -3.64 14.26 17.89
N LEU A 12 -3.73 12.94 17.78
CA LEU A 12 -2.61 12.10 17.34
C LEU A 12 -2.01 12.57 16.01
N PHE A 13 -2.85 13.03 15.07
CA PHE A 13 -2.41 13.57 13.79
C PHE A 13 -1.52 14.81 13.95
N GLN A 14 -1.96 15.80 14.73
CA GLN A 14 -1.19 17.03 15.00
C GLN A 14 0.14 16.71 15.69
N THR A 15 0.14 15.77 16.64
CA THR A 15 1.36 15.32 17.31
C THR A 15 2.34 14.69 16.32
N ILE A 16 1.86 13.80 15.44
CA ILE A 16 2.71 13.17 14.40
C ILE A 16 3.24 14.22 13.41
N GLN A 17 2.46 15.23 13.03
CA GLN A 17 2.93 16.27 12.12
C GLN A 17 4.10 17.08 12.70
N ALA A 18 4.13 17.28 14.01
CA ALA A 18 5.21 17.99 14.70
C ALA A 18 6.47 17.13 14.94
N MET A 19 6.41 15.82 14.70
CA MET A 19 7.55 14.92 14.91
C MET A 19 8.61 15.06 13.82
N SER A 20 9.87 14.93 14.23
CA SER A 20 10.99 14.68 13.33
C SER A 20 10.84 13.37 12.56
N VAL A 21 11.60 13.22 11.47
CA VAL A 21 11.61 11.96 10.70
C VAL A 21 12.02 10.78 11.59
N SER A 22 13.01 10.95 12.48
CA SER A 22 13.48 9.87 13.37
C SER A 22 12.37 9.40 14.31
N GLU A 23 11.65 10.32 14.94
CA GLU A 23 10.52 10.00 15.83
C GLU A 23 9.39 9.30 15.08
N LYS A 24 9.09 9.74 13.85
CA LYS A 24 8.13 9.08 12.97
C LYS A 24 8.54 7.65 12.62
N LEU A 25 9.82 7.40 12.36
CA LEU A 25 10.35 6.06 12.09
C LEU A 25 10.18 5.14 13.31
N ASP A 26 10.50 5.63 14.50
CA ASP A 26 10.30 4.88 15.74
C ASP A 26 8.82 4.60 16.02
N LEU A 27 7.95 5.60 15.82
CA LEU A 27 6.52 5.47 16.00
C LEU A 27 5.91 4.49 14.97
N ALA A 28 6.38 4.46 13.72
CA ALA A 28 5.92 3.51 12.72
C ALA A 28 6.14 2.05 13.15
N ARG A 29 7.27 1.79 13.82
CA ARG A 29 7.64 0.45 14.31
C ARG A 29 6.89 0.05 15.57
N LYS A 30 6.75 0.97 16.54
CA LYS A 30 6.27 0.66 17.89
C LYS A 30 4.80 1.01 18.14
N GLY A 31 4.28 1.97 17.37
CA GLY A 31 2.99 2.62 17.58
C GLY A 31 1.77 1.77 17.27
N SER A 32 0.60 2.37 17.50
CA SER A 32 -0.71 1.76 17.26
C SER A 32 -1.03 1.66 15.76
N LYS A 33 -2.08 0.91 15.43
CA LYS A 33 -2.66 0.86 14.08
C LYS A 33 -3.06 2.26 13.58
N GLU A 34 -3.58 3.11 14.47
CA GLU A 34 -3.97 4.48 14.15
C GLU A 34 -2.75 5.36 13.80
N ALA A 35 -1.66 5.24 14.55
CA ALA A 35 -0.42 5.94 14.22
C ALA A 35 0.10 5.52 12.84
N ARG A 36 0.08 4.21 12.53
CA ARG A 36 0.49 3.70 11.21
C ARG A 36 -0.41 4.18 10.08
N SER A 37 -1.72 4.28 10.29
CA SER A 37 -2.66 4.76 9.27
C SER A 37 -2.45 6.23 8.91
N ILE A 38 -1.91 7.02 9.84
CA ILE A 38 -1.47 8.39 9.61
C ILE A 38 -0.10 8.39 8.90
N LEU A 39 0.89 7.67 9.46
CA LEU A 39 2.27 7.67 8.97
C LEU A 39 2.43 7.11 7.56
N ILE A 40 1.56 6.19 7.12
CA ILE A 40 1.64 5.64 5.75
C ILE A 40 1.37 6.68 4.65
N ARG A 41 0.80 7.83 5.02
CA ARG A 41 0.55 8.98 4.13
C ARG A 41 1.64 10.05 4.23
N ASP A 42 2.68 9.83 5.02
CA ASP A 42 3.75 10.81 5.22
C ASP A 42 4.47 11.12 3.90
N ALA A 43 4.89 12.36 3.69
CA ALA A 43 5.59 12.77 2.47
C ALA A 43 6.97 12.10 2.35
N ASN A 44 7.59 11.72 3.47
CA ASN A 44 8.86 11.03 3.48
C ASN A 44 8.68 9.53 3.23
N LYS A 45 9.21 9.06 2.09
CA LYS A 45 9.16 7.63 1.70
C LYS A 45 9.75 6.68 2.76
N LEU A 46 10.76 7.10 3.53
CA LEU A 46 11.37 6.27 4.57
C LEU A 46 10.37 6.00 5.70
N VAL A 47 9.51 6.96 6.02
CA VAL A 47 8.44 6.78 7.02
C VAL A 47 7.41 5.78 6.51
N GLN A 48 6.99 5.91 5.25
CA GLN A 48 6.07 4.94 4.64
C GLN A 48 6.66 3.51 4.63
N LEU A 49 7.96 3.38 4.30
CA LEU A 49 8.67 2.10 4.34
C LEU A 49 8.76 1.54 5.76
N ALA A 50 9.00 2.38 6.77
CA ALA A 50 9.01 1.94 8.15
C ALA A 50 7.64 1.43 8.62
N VAL A 51 6.54 2.00 8.10
CA VAL A 51 5.18 1.49 8.38
C VAL A 51 4.99 0.10 7.79
N ILE A 52 5.30 -0.11 6.51
CA ILE A 52 5.10 -1.42 5.86
C ILE A 52 6.02 -2.52 6.42
N GLN A 53 7.14 -2.12 7.03
CA GLN A 53 8.11 -3.01 7.70
C GLN A 53 7.82 -3.18 9.20
N SER A 54 6.77 -2.55 9.73
CA SER A 54 6.44 -2.64 11.15
C SER A 54 6.15 -4.09 11.54
N PRO A 55 6.74 -4.64 12.62
CA PRO A 55 6.46 -6.00 13.06
C PRO A 55 5.01 -6.17 13.54
N LYS A 56 4.30 -5.07 13.80
CA LYS A 56 2.90 -5.04 14.21
C LYS A 56 1.93 -4.83 13.05
N ILE A 57 2.42 -4.77 11.81
CA ILE A 57 1.56 -4.56 10.65
C ILE A 57 0.69 -5.80 10.41
N THR A 58 -0.59 -5.57 10.14
CA THR A 58 -1.53 -6.64 9.85
C THR A 58 -1.77 -6.78 8.36
N GLU A 59 -2.16 -7.96 7.92
CA GLU A 59 -2.53 -8.24 6.54
C GLU A 59 -3.65 -7.32 6.02
N GLY A 60 -4.62 -6.98 6.88
CA GLY A 60 -5.67 -6.01 6.58
C GLY A 60 -5.13 -4.60 6.30
N GLU A 61 -4.12 -4.15 7.06
CA GLU A 61 -3.42 -2.90 6.76
C GLU A 61 -2.69 -2.99 5.43
N VAL A 62 -1.95 -4.08 5.18
CA VAL A 62 -1.23 -4.29 3.91
C VAL A 62 -2.19 -4.21 2.71
N LEU A 63 -3.37 -4.82 2.80
CA LEU A 63 -4.39 -4.76 1.74
C LEU A 63 -4.88 -3.33 1.50
N MET A 64 -5.15 -2.55 2.56
CA MET A 64 -5.53 -1.14 2.40
C MET A 64 -4.42 -0.33 1.73
N ILE A 65 -3.16 -0.60 2.09
CA ILE A 65 -1.98 0.08 1.53
C ILE A 65 -1.81 -0.27 0.06
N ALA A 66 -1.86 -1.55 -0.28
CA ALA A 66 -1.76 -2.03 -1.66
C ALA A 66 -2.86 -1.46 -2.58
N SER A 67 -4.04 -1.18 -2.02
CA SER A 67 -5.17 -0.62 -2.76
C SER A 67 -5.12 0.91 -2.91
N ASN A 68 -4.25 1.58 -2.14
CA ASN A 68 -4.20 3.04 -2.09
C ASN A 68 -3.31 3.61 -3.20
N ARG A 69 -3.90 4.47 -4.05
CA ARG A 69 -3.26 5.07 -5.23
C ARG A 69 -2.30 6.23 -4.91
N GLN A 70 -2.22 6.64 -3.65
CA GLN A 70 -1.32 7.71 -3.19
C GLN A 70 -0.01 7.17 -2.58
N ILE A 71 0.12 5.85 -2.45
CA ILE A 71 1.28 5.21 -1.84
C ILE A 71 2.47 5.21 -2.80
N ASN A 72 3.67 5.38 -2.23
CA ASN A 72 4.91 5.35 -2.99
C ASN A 72 5.14 3.96 -3.63
N GLU A 73 5.68 3.94 -4.85
CA GLU A 73 5.92 2.70 -5.61
C GLU A 73 6.88 1.74 -4.90
N GLU A 74 7.85 2.23 -4.13
CA GLU A 74 8.79 1.39 -3.37
C GLU A 74 8.09 0.62 -2.25
N VAL A 75 7.04 1.20 -1.64
CA VAL A 75 6.22 0.50 -0.65
C VAL A 75 5.42 -0.62 -1.33
N LEU A 76 4.85 -0.34 -2.50
CA LEU A 76 4.11 -1.35 -3.28
C LEU A 76 5.02 -2.47 -3.77
N LYS A 77 6.25 -2.15 -4.19
CA LYS A 77 7.30 -3.11 -4.53
C LYS A 77 7.62 -4.02 -3.36
N HIS A 78 7.81 -3.44 -2.16
CA HIS A 78 8.07 -4.22 -0.94
C HIS A 78 6.94 -5.20 -0.64
N ILE A 79 5.68 -4.81 -0.82
CA ILE A 79 4.52 -5.71 -0.68
C ILE A 79 4.57 -6.80 -1.75
N ALA A 80 4.81 -6.43 -3.02
CA ALA A 80 4.75 -7.34 -4.15
C ALA A 80 5.84 -8.43 -4.16
N ILE A 81 6.99 -8.20 -3.53
CA ILE A 81 8.04 -9.21 -3.40
C ILE A 81 7.90 -10.09 -2.15
N ASN A 82 7.00 -9.72 -1.22
CA ASN A 82 6.78 -10.48 0.01
C ASN A 82 5.79 -11.63 -0.23
N ARG A 83 6.31 -12.86 -0.27
CA ARG A 83 5.51 -14.07 -0.53
C ARG A 83 4.41 -14.34 0.50
N GLU A 84 4.61 -13.94 1.75
CA GLU A 84 3.61 -14.11 2.80
C GLU A 84 2.37 -13.24 2.50
N TRP A 85 2.57 -11.99 2.12
CA TRP A 85 1.47 -11.08 1.73
C TRP A 85 0.77 -11.53 0.45
N LEU A 86 1.52 -12.12 -0.48
CA LEU A 86 0.94 -12.69 -1.69
C LEU A 86 0.11 -13.97 -1.44
N LYS A 87 0.12 -14.58 -0.24
CA LYS A 87 -0.85 -15.66 0.07
C LYS A 87 -2.28 -15.11 0.05
N ASN A 88 -2.46 -13.82 0.36
CA ASN A 88 -3.73 -13.14 0.22
C ASN A 88 -4.07 -12.85 -1.26
N TYR A 89 -5.14 -13.47 -1.75
CA TYR A 89 -5.61 -13.19 -3.11
C TYR A 89 -5.97 -11.72 -3.33
N GLN A 90 -6.58 -11.05 -2.36
CA GLN A 90 -7.00 -9.65 -2.49
C GLN A 90 -5.80 -8.70 -2.58
N ILE A 91 -4.68 -9.02 -1.92
CA ILE A 91 -3.44 -8.22 -2.06
C ILE A 91 -2.91 -8.32 -3.50
N ARG A 92 -2.93 -9.51 -4.12
CA ARG A 92 -2.55 -9.68 -5.53
C ARG A 92 -3.42 -8.83 -6.45
N VAL A 93 -4.74 -8.87 -6.24
CA VAL A 93 -5.71 -8.09 -7.01
C VAL A 93 -5.45 -6.59 -6.83
N ALA A 94 -5.23 -6.13 -5.60
CA ALA A 94 -4.93 -4.74 -5.29
C ALA A 94 -3.65 -4.26 -5.99
N LEU A 95 -2.57 -5.03 -5.90
CA LEU A 95 -1.31 -4.72 -6.56
C LEU A 95 -1.45 -4.64 -8.09
N ALA A 96 -2.19 -5.58 -8.71
CA ALA A 96 -2.41 -5.58 -10.16
C ALA A 96 -3.23 -4.37 -10.64
N ASN A 97 -4.15 -3.87 -9.82
CA ASN A 97 -5.03 -2.75 -10.15
C ASN A 97 -4.49 -1.38 -9.75
N ASN A 98 -3.42 -1.32 -8.96
CA ASN A 98 -2.86 -0.05 -8.50
C ASN A 98 -1.89 0.53 -9.55
N PRO A 99 -2.16 1.74 -10.10
CA PRO A 99 -1.29 2.39 -11.08
C PRO A 99 0.12 2.70 -10.60
N LYS A 100 0.34 2.76 -9.26
CA LYS A 100 1.65 3.01 -8.66
C LYS A 100 2.45 1.73 -8.42
N THR A 101 1.87 0.54 -8.61
CA THR A 101 2.65 -0.70 -8.55
C THR A 101 3.61 -0.73 -9.73
N PRO A 102 4.92 -0.95 -9.51
CA PRO A 102 5.86 -1.08 -10.62
C PRO A 102 5.40 -2.14 -11.61
N LEU A 103 5.44 -1.80 -12.91
CA LEU A 103 4.90 -2.64 -13.99
C LEU A 103 5.38 -4.11 -13.92
N PRO A 104 6.67 -4.42 -13.69
CA PRO A 104 7.12 -5.80 -13.59
C PRO A 104 6.44 -6.58 -12.47
N GLU A 105 6.19 -5.94 -11.33
CA GLU A 105 5.55 -6.58 -10.18
C GLU A 105 4.05 -6.79 -10.37
N ALA A 106 3.39 -5.83 -11.02
CA ALA A 106 1.98 -5.95 -11.39
C ALA A 106 1.76 -7.06 -12.43
N LEU A 107 2.64 -7.18 -13.44
CA LEU A 107 2.55 -8.22 -14.48
C LEU A 107 2.65 -9.63 -13.90
N LYS A 108 3.52 -9.84 -12.89
CA LYS A 108 3.61 -11.13 -12.17
C LYS A 108 2.27 -11.53 -11.54
N GLN A 109 1.47 -10.57 -11.08
CA GLN A 109 0.19 -10.88 -10.43
C GLN A 109 -0.86 -11.41 -11.42
N VAL A 110 -0.81 -11.00 -12.69
CA VAL A 110 -1.77 -11.41 -13.74
C VAL A 110 -1.87 -12.92 -13.87
N ALA A 111 -0.75 -13.65 -13.71
CA ALA A 111 -0.72 -15.11 -13.78
C ALA A 111 -1.62 -15.80 -12.73
N TYR A 112 -1.85 -15.14 -11.59
CA TYR A 112 -2.57 -15.68 -10.44
C TYR A 112 -4.02 -15.17 -10.33
N LEU A 113 -4.44 -14.22 -11.17
CA LEU A 113 -5.78 -13.66 -11.12
C LEU A 113 -6.83 -14.63 -11.69
N LYS A 114 -8.01 -14.65 -11.07
CA LYS A 114 -9.17 -15.40 -11.56
C LYS A 114 -9.84 -14.67 -12.73
N VAL A 115 -10.68 -15.38 -13.46
CA VAL A 115 -11.35 -14.91 -14.69
C VAL A 115 -12.08 -13.57 -14.49
N ARG A 116 -12.75 -13.39 -13.34
CA ARG A 116 -13.46 -12.15 -13.02
C ARG A 116 -12.50 -10.95 -12.98
N GLU A 117 -11.44 -11.04 -12.17
CA GLU A 117 -10.48 -9.95 -11.99
C GLU A 117 -9.66 -9.71 -13.26
N LEU A 118 -9.31 -10.75 -14.01
CA LEU A 118 -8.69 -10.61 -15.32
C LEU A 118 -9.59 -9.84 -16.30
N THR A 119 -10.89 -10.12 -16.32
CA THR A 119 -11.86 -9.42 -17.19
C THR A 119 -11.97 -7.95 -16.83
N GLN A 120 -11.93 -7.63 -15.54
CA GLN A 120 -11.94 -6.25 -15.06
C GLN A 120 -10.62 -5.54 -15.42
N LEU A 121 -9.48 -6.19 -15.17
CA LEU A 121 -8.15 -5.64 -15.44
C LEU A 121 -7.96 -5.37 -16.94
N ALA A 122 -8.38 -6.29 -17.82
CA ALA A 122 -8.33 -6.14 -19.28
C ALA A 122 -9.06 -4.88 -19.79
N LYS A 123 -10.11 -4.43 -19.08
CA LYS A 123 -10.91 -3.25 -19.45
C LYS A 123 -10.50 -1.98 -18.69
N SER A 124 -9.54 -2.08 -17.78
CA SER A 124 -9.20 -0.99 -16.88
C SER A 124 -8.45 0.12 -17.61
N LYS A 125 -8.95 1.36 -17.46
CA LYS A 125 -8.27 2.58 -17.93
C LYS A 125 -7.29 3.15 -16.89
N SER A 126 -7.24 2.57 -15.69
CA SER A 126 -6.42 3.08 -14.59
C SER A 126 -5.07 2.38 -14.44
N VAL A 127 -4.71 1.50 -15.37
CA VAL A 127 -3.44 0.73 -15.35
C VAL A 127 -2.73 0.85 -16.70
N ALA A 128 -1.44 0.52 -16.74
CA ALA A 128 -0.66 0.55 -17.97
C ALA A 128 -1.24 -0.38 -19.06
N ARG A 129 -1.14 0.02 -20.34
CA ARG A 129 -1.63 -0.79 -21.47
C ARG A 129 -1.04 -2.19 -21.50
N ALA A 130 0.23 -2.34 -21.12
CA ALA A 130 0.88 -3.65 -21.03
C ALA A 130 0.14 -4.63 -20.08
N LEU A 131 -0.41 -4.14 -18.96
CA LEU A 131 -1.20 -4.96 -18.04
C LEU A 131 -2.53 -5.39 -18.65
N THR A 132 -3.21 -4.50 -19.36
CA THR A 132 -4.49 -4.85 -20.00
C THR A 132 -4.29 -5.88 -21.11
N VAL A 133 -3.25 -5.74 -21.93
CA VAL A 133 -2.86 -6.75 -22.93
C VAL A 133 -2.54 -8.10 -22.27
N ALA A 134 -1.73 -8.10 -21.20
CA ALA A 134 -1.38 -9.33 -20.50
C ALA A 134 -2.62 -10.03 -19.91
N ALA A 135 -3.55 -9.26 -19.35
CA ALA A 135 -4.81 -9.80 -18.83
C ALA A 135 -5.69 -10.40 -19.94
N GLU A 136 -5.82 -9.72 -21.10
CA GLU A 136 -6.52 -10.23 -22.28
C GLU A 136 -5.93 -11.55 -22.78
N GLN A 137 -4.61 -11.64 -22.86
CA GLN A 137 -3.92 -12.87 -23.27
C GLN A 137 -4.17 -14.00 -22.27
N ARG A 138 -4.06 -13.72 -20.97
CA ARG A 138 -4.32 -14.71 -19.91
C ARG A 138 -5.77 -15.20 -19.94
N LEU A 139 -6.75 -14.32 -20.18
CA LEU A 139 -8.16 -14.70 -20.34
C LEU A 139 -8.37 -15.71 -21.47
N LYS A 140 -7.71 -15.52 -22.61
CA LYS A 140 -7.80 -16.44 -23.75
C LYS A 140 -7.23 -17.82 -23.42
N GLN A 141 -6.24 -17.90 -22.53
CA GLN A 141 -5.65 -19.18 -22.12
C GLN A 141 -6.51 -19.93 -21.11
N VAL A 142 -7.14 -19.24 -20.15
CA VAL A 142 -7.94 -19.88 -19.08
C VAL A 142 -9.36 -20.23 -19.49
N LYS A 143 -9.86 -19.69 -20.61
CA LYS A 143 -11.20 -19.99 -21.16
C LYS A 143 -11.18 -21.08 -22.23
N LYS A 144 -10.01 -21.49 -22.69
CA LYS A 144 -9.82 -22.69 -23.52
C LYS A 144 -9.87 -23.90 -22.60
#